data_AF-A0A075JU17-F1
#
_entry.id   AF-A0A075JU17-F1
#
_cell.length_a   1.000
_cell.length_b   1.000
_cell.length_c   1.000
_cell.angle_alpha   90.00
_cell.angle_beta   90.00
_cell.angle_gamma   90.00
#
_symmetry.space_group_name_H-M   'P 1'
#
loop_
_entity.id
_entity.type
_entity.pdbx_description
1 polymer ?
#
loop_
_entity_poly.entity_id
_entity_poly.type
_entity_poly.pdbx_seq_one_letter_code
_entity_poly.pdbx_strand_id
1 'polypeptide(L)'
;MTLFYSYWFIVITLASFELYGMYSASQQTYMLIAIGLFGFAYGYLIMMKRPTKEISKSRYTFEVRYNIYIIFNIFVIGFLLLRLLDLLMLIAQGYSWWDIRLMVTAIEKDLALWGGSEWNLYIYTYIISPLVYLAVPIAIVDYLIEKKSKLFVNTTIIVVILFAVVTVSRNILVFSVIYFIFTSLIYRKKFNLSNKIRRNLRKTPVVISLPIIGVATITLLRKAEADFLKEAYVYLAGAIPQLSIRLTEPISDLHTYGMLTTRGFTRMLFIILDKIGISYPESYLRAQDVLDNLERFIPIGEGINMNAYATLFYHFYIDGGIIGVILFSALLGYICSRAYQGIKYNINIRNTVFYLLILQQLLFSVARIYTVYPTRALPFLLILVMFVKVKRDRDKTDSV
;
A
#
# COMPACT_ATOMS: atom_id res chain seq x y z
N MET A 1 7.85 -10.57 -11.42
CA MET A 1 7.38 -11.96 -11.52
C MET A 1 7.84 -12.77 -10.32
N THR A 2 9.15 -13.07 -10.18
CA THR A 2 9.70 -13.92 -9.10
C THR A 2 9.18 -13.55 -7.71
N LEU A 3 9.29 -12.28 -7.30
CA LEU A 3 8.83 -11.85 -5.98
C LEU A 3 7.35 -12.19 -5.71
N PHE A 4 6.46 -11.91 -6.68
CA PHE A 4 5.03 -12.15 -6.52
C PHE A 4 4.72 -13.64 -6.43
N TYR A 5 5.33 -14.45 -7.29
CA TYR A 5 5.16 -15.90 -7.28
C TYR A 5 5.75 -16.55 -6.03
N SER A 6 6.94 -16.14 -5.59
CA SER A 6 7.54 -16.64 -4.34
C SER A 6 6.69 -16.27 -3.13
N TYR A 7 6.15 -15.05 -3.10
CA TYR A 7 5.27 -14.61 -2.02
C TYR A 7 3.97 -15.43 -1.98
N TRP A 8 3.29 -15.60 -3.12
CA TRP A 8 2.07 -16.40 -3.20
C TRP A 8 2.30 -17.90 -2.97
N PHE A 9 3.45 -18.43 -3.40
CA PHE A 9 3.85 -19.80 -3.07
C PHE A 9 3.97 -19.99 -1.55
N ILE A 10 4.62 -19.08 -0.84
CA ILE A 10 4.71 -19.12 0.63
C ILE A 10 3.31 -19.06 1.25
N VAL A 11 2.45 -18.15 0.80
CA VAL A 11 1.09 -17.98 1.32
C VAL A 11 0.26 -19.27 1.15
N ILE A 12 0.27 -19.85 -0.05
CA ILE A 12 -0.46 -21.10 -0.35
C ILE A 12 0.09 -22.26 0.49
N THR A 13 1.41 -22.37 0.59
CA THR A 13 2.07 -23.41 1.38
C THR A 13 1.70 -23.30 2.86
N LEU A 14 1.80 -22.09 3.43
CA LEU A 14 1.43 -21.87 4.83
C LEU A 14 -0.05 -22.19 5.08
N ALA A 15 -0.94 -21.79 4.19
CA ALA A 15 -2.36 -22.10 4.30
C ALA A 15 -2.64 -23.62 4.26
N SER A 16 -1.88 -24.39 3.49
CA SER A 16 -2.03 -25.86 3.41
C SER A 16 -1.65 -26.60 4.69
N PHE A 17 -0.93 -25.96 5.62
CA PHE A 17 -0.59 -26.58 6.90
C PHE A 17 -1.72 -26.52 7.94
N GLU A 18 -2.71 -25.65 7.73
CA GLU A 18 -3.90 -25.54 8.59
C GLU A 18 -3.58 -25.40 10.09
N LEU A 19 -2.43 -24.78 10.41
CA LEU A 19 -1.95 -24.68 11.79
C LEU A 19 -2.90 -23.83 12.63
N TYR A 20 -2.88 -24.07 13.94
CA TYR A 20 -3.70 -23.36 14.93
C TYR A 20 -5.22 -23.53 14.72
N GLY A 21 -5.65 -24.60 14.05
CA GLY A 21 -7.08 -24.91 13.85
C GLY A 21 -7.77 -24.03 12.81
N MET A 22 -7.00 -23.50 11.84
CA MET A 22 -7.59 -22.79 10.69
C MET A 22 -8.37 -23.75 9.79
N TYR A 23 -9.47 -23.28 9.23
CA TYR A 23 -10.28 -24.06 8.30
C TYR A 23 -9.52 -24.36 7.00
N SER A 24 -9.83 -25.52 6.42
CA SER A 24 -9.41 -25.86 5.05
C SER A 24 -10.10 -24.96 4.04
N ALA A 25 -9.37 -24.52 3.01
CA ALA A 25 -9.95 -23.75 1.91
C ALA A 25 -10.48 -24.67 0.79
N SER A 26 -11.54 -24.22 0.12
CA SER A 26 -12.16 -24.98 -0.97
C SER A 26 -11.25 -25.10 -2.20
N GLN A 27 -11.49 -26.13 -3.03
CA GLN A 27 -10.81 -26.28 -4.32
C GLN A 27 -11.07 -25.08 -5.25
N GLN A 28 -12.27 -24.49 -5.20
CA GLN A 28 -12.62 -23.30 -5.96
C GLN A 28 -11.71 -22.12 -5.63
N THR A 29 -11.34 -21.95 -4.35
CA THR A 29 -10.41 -20.92 -3.90
C THR A 29 -9.03 -21.07 -4.56
N TYR A 30 -8.46 -22.26 -4.53
CA TYR A 30 -7.15 -22.51 -5.14
C TYR A 30 -7.19 -22.36 -6.66
N MET A 31 -8.27 -22.79 -7.30
CA MET A 31 -8.46 -22.61 -8.74
C MET A 31 -8.52 -21.11 -9.12
N LEU A 32 -9.25 -20.30 -8.35
CA LEU A 32 -9.33 -18.85 -8.56
C LEU A 32 -7.95 -18.19 -8.46
N ILE A 33 -7.18 -18.55 -7.44
CA ILE A 33 -5.80 -18.06 -7.25
C ILE A 33 -4.91 -18.48 -8.43
N ALA A 34 -4.99 -19.75 -8.86
CA ALA A 34 -4.20 -20.26 -9.98
C ALA A 34 -4.51 -19.49 -11.29
N ILE A 35 -5.79 -19.23 -11.56
CA ILE A 35 -6.24 -18.42 -12.72
C ILE A 35 -5.66 -17.00 -12.63
N GLY A 36 -5.72 -16.38 -11.45
CA GLY A 36 -5.16 -15.05 -11.24
C GLY A 36 -3.63 -15.00 -11.42
N LEU A 37 -2.91 -15.99 -10.90
CA LEU A 37 -1.46 -16.13 -11.11
C LEU A 37 -1.13 -16.28 -12.60
N PHE A 38 -1.88 -17.10 -13.33
CA PHE A 38 -1.73 -17.26 -14.78
C PHE A 38 -1.97 -15.93 -15.53
N GLY A 39 -3.08 -15.25 -15.23
CA GLY A 39 -3.37 -13.92 -15.79
C GLY A 39 -2.23 -12.93 -15.55
N PHE A 40 -1.70 -12.89 -14.31
CA PHE A 40 -0.54 -12.07 -13.97
C PHE A 40 0.69 -12.40 -14.81
N ALA A 41 1.03 -13.70 -14.99
CA ALA A 41 2.16 -14.09 -15.83
C ALA A 41 1.95 -13.65 -17.28
N TYR A 42 0.76 -13.87 -17.84
CA TYR A 42 0.42 -13.46 -19.19
C TYR A 42 0.67 -11.96 -19.41
N GLY A 43 0.09 -11.11 -18.56
CA GLY A 43 0.29 -9.65 -18.65
C GLY A 43 1.73 -9.21 -18.45
N TYR A 44 2.45 -9.85 -17.52
CA TYR A 44 3.87 -9.57 -17.28
C TYR A 44 4.73 -9.86 -18.52
N LEU A 45 4.51 -11.02 -19.16
CA LEU A 45 5.24 -11.47 -20.34
C LEU A 45 4.93 -10.61 -21.57
N ILE A 46 3.69 -10.17 -21.78
CA ILE A 46 3.32 -9.24 -22.87
C ILE A 46 4.19 -7.98 -22.81
N MET A 47 4.30 -7.37 -21.63
CA MET A 47 5.09 -6.15 -21.48
C MET A 47 6.61 -6.42 -21.63
N MET A 48 7.09 -7.60 -21.25
CA MET A 48 8.50 -7.98 -21.42
C MET A 48 8.91 -8.15 -22.89
N LYS A 49 7.97 -8.49 -23.78
CA LYS A 49 8.22 -8.62 -25.23
C LYS A 49 8.44 -7.28 -25.94
N ARG A 50 8.12 -6.15 -25.31
CA ARG A 50 8.27 -4.83 -25.95
C ARG A 50 9.76 -4.44 -26.09
N PRO A 51 10.17 -3.85 -27.24
CA PRO A 51 11.58 -3.57 -27.51
C PRO A 51 12.18 -2.57 -26.50
N THR A 52 13.28 -2.99 -25.87
CA THR A 52 13.99 -2.27 -24.80
C THR A 52 14.61 -0.94 -25.23
N LYS A 53 14.84 -0.76 -26.54
CA LYS A 53 15.48 0.44 -27.13
C LYS A 53 14.68 1.73 -26.91
N GLU A 54 13.36 1.67 -26.75
CA GLU A 54 12.53 2.84 -26.45
C GLU A 54 12.66 3.34 -25.00
N ILE A 55 12.97 2.43 -24.06
CA ILE A 55 12.97 2.74 -22.62
C ILE A 55 14.34 3.25 -22.15
N SER A 56 15.44 2.76 -22.72
CA SER A 56 16.81 3.07 -22.23
C SER A 56 17.36 4.43 -22.71
N LYS A 57 16.92 4.94 -23.87
CA LYS A 57 17.44 6.18 -24.48
C LYS A 57 16.73 7.46 -24.04
N SER A 58 16.20 7.51 -22.82
CA SER A 58 15.57 8.74 -22.35
C SER A 58 16.63 9.83 -22.12
N ARG A 59 16.55 10.92 -22.88
CA ARG A 59 17.36 12.14 -22.68
C ARG A 59 16.95 12.93 -21.41
N TYR A 60 15.96 12.42 -20.67
CA TYR A 60 15.38 13.10 -19.54
C TYR A 60 15.44 12.24 -18.28
N THR A 61 15.59 12.89 -17.14
CA THR A 61 15.43 12.34 -15.80
C THR A 61 14.30 13.07 -15.08
N PHE A 62 14.01 12.67 -13.85
CA PHE A 62 13.00 13.29 -13.02
C PHE A 62 13.61 13.78 -11.72
N GLU A 63 13.19 14.97 -11.29
CA GLU A 63 13.58 15.58 -10.02
C GLU A 63 12.36 15.88 -9.17
N VAL A 64 12.54 15.86 -7.86
CA VAL A 64 11.48 16.10 -6.86
C VAL A 64 11.25 17.60 -6.72
N ARG A 65 9.99 18.03 -6.68
CA ARG A 65 9.61 19.41 -6.33
C ARG A 65 9.62 19.62 -4.80
N TYR A 66 10.80 19.73 -4.19
CA TYR A 66 10.94 19.75 -2.73
C TYR A 66 10.16 20.86 -2.03
N ASN A 67 10.11 22.08 -2.60
CA ASN A 67 9.40 23.20 -1.99
C ASN A 67 7.91 22.90 -1.80
N ILE A 68 7.28 22.26 -2.80
CA ILE A 68 5.87 21.86 -2.72
C ILE A 68 5.69 20.79 -1.64
N TYR A 69 6.60 19.80 -1.58
CA TYR A 69 6.55 18.78 -0.53
C TYR A 69 6.71 19.34 0.88
N ILE A 70 7.59 20.32 1.07
CA ILE A 70 7.80 20.93 2.38
C ILE A 70 6.54 21.65 2.83
N ILE A 71 5.89 22.42 1.94
CA ILE A 71 4.60 23.07 2.22
C ILE A 71 3.55 22.03 2.61
N PHE A 72 3.45 20.94 1.84
CA PHE A 72 2.53 19.84 2.17
C PHE A 72 2.87 19.14 3.49
N ASN A 73 4.15 18.90 3.79
CA ASN A 73 4.55 18.31 5.06
C ASN A 73 4.17 19.23 6.23
N ILE A 74 4.35 20.55 6.11
CA ILE A 74 3.94 21.52 7.15
C ILE A 74 2.43 21.47 7.37
N PHE A 75 1.64 21.48 6.28
CA PHE A 75 0.19 21.34 6.36
C PHE A 75 -0.22 20.01 7.03
N VAL A 76 0.40 18.90 6.63
CA VAL A 76 0.17 17.57 7.21
C VAL A 76 0.53 17.54 8.70
N ILE A 77 1.66 18.13 9.11
CA ILE A 77 2.06 18.22 10.51
C ILE A 77 1.01 18.98 11.31
N GLY A 78 0.57 20.16 10.84
CA GLY A 78 -0.46 20.95 11.52
C GLY A 78 -1.74 20.15 11.72
N PHE A 79 -2.22 19.47 10.66
CA PHE A 79 -3.39 18.61 10.75
C PHE A 79 -3.21 17.45 11.73
N LEU A 80 -2.06 16.75 11.69
CA LEU A 80 -1.78 15.63 12.59
C LEU A 80 -1.62 16.06 14.06
N LEU A 81 -1.09 17.26 14.32
CA LEU A 81 -1.01 17.81 15.68
C LEU A 81 -2.41 18.06 16.26
N LEU A 82 -3.34 18.58 15.46
CA LEU A 82 -4.74 18.71 15.90
C LEU A 82 -5.35 17.34 16.24
N ARG A 83 -5.08 16.32 15.41
CA ARG A 83 -5.58 14.96 15.66
C ARG A 83 -4.90 14.27 16.85
N LEU A 84 -3.67 14.65 17.17
CA LEU A 84 -2.99 14.16 18.35
C LEU A 84 -3.70 14.62 19.62
N LEU A 85 -4.26 15.85 19.64
CA LEU A 85 -5.05 16.32 20.77
C LEU A 85 -6.30 15.45 20.99
N ASP A 86 -7.02 15.11 19.92
CA ASP A 86 -8.19 14.22 20.02
C ASP A 86 -7.80 12.83 20.57
N LEU A 87 -6.68 12.28 20.09
CA LEU A 87 -6.15 11.02 20.60
C LEU A 87 -5.82 11.09 22.09
N LEU A 88 -5.16 12.16 22.53
CA LEU A 88 -4.83 12.35 23.95
C LEU A 88 -6.09 12.52 24.80
N MET A 89 -7.14 13.17 24.29
CA MET A 89 -8.44 13.27 24.96
C MET A 89 -9.10 11.90 25.14
N LEU A 90 -9.09 11.02 24.13
CA LEU A 90 -9.62 9.66 24.27
C LEU A 90 -8.83 8.83 25.28
N ILE A 91 -7.50 8.94 25.28
CA ILE A 91 -6.68 8.28 26.30
C ILE A 91 -7.03 8.81 27.69
N ALA A 92 -7.22 10.12 27.86
CA ALA A 92 -7.63 10.72 29.12
C ALA A 92 -9.04 10.27 29.58
N GLN A 93 -9.93 9.92 28.64
CA GLN A 93 -11.25 9.33 28.92
C GLN A 93 -11.17 7.83 29.25
N GLY A 94 -10.00 7.21 29.19
CA GLY A 94 -9.78 5.81 29.57
C GLY A 94 -9.92 4.80 28.42
N TYR A 95 -10.03 5.24 27.16
CA TYR A 95 -10.06 4.32 26.03
C TYR A 95 -8.72 3.60 25.84
N SER A 96 -8.77 2.29 25.57
CA SER A 96 -7.56 1.52 25.25
C SER A 96 -7.06 1.86 23.84
N TRP A 97 -5.77 1.62 23.58
CA TRP A 97 -5.19 1.74 22.23
C TRP A 97 -5.89 0.85 21.20
N TRP A 98 -6.47 -0.27 21.62
CA TRP A 98 -7.25 -1.14 20.76
C TRP A 98 -8.60 -0.51 20.38
N ASP A 99 -9.32 0.07 21.34
CA ASP A 99 -10.59 0.76 21.10
C ASP A 99 -10.38 1.96 20.17
N ILE A 100 -9.36 2.75 20.47
CA ILE A 100 -8.92 3.90 19.66
C ILE A 100 -8.59 3.45 18.23
N ARG A 101 -7.90 2.31 18.07
CA ARG A 101 -7.63 1.75 16.74
C ARG A 101 -8.91 1.34 16.03
N LEU A 102 -9.84 0.67 16.72
CA LEU A 102 -11.12 0.27 16.14
C LEU A 102 -11.90 1.50 15.68
N MET A 103 -11.96 2.57 16.47
CA MET A 103 -12.57 3.85 16.08
C MET A 103 -11.88 4.48 14.86
N VAL A 104 -10.56 4.39 14.76
CA VAL A 104 -9.81 4.88 13.58
C VAL A 104 -10.06 4.03 12.35
N THR A 105 -10.38 2.75 12.48
CA THR A 105 -10.58 1.83 11.34
C THR A 105 -12.03 1.60 10.97
N ALA A 106 -12.97 1.72 11.92
CA ALA A 106 -14.41 1.58 11.74
C ALA A 106 -15.03 2.80 11.04
N ILE A 107 -14.28 3.34 10.07
CA ILE A 107 -14.39 4.65 9.39
C ILE A 107 -15.77 4.96 8.78
N GLU A 108 -16.74 4.07 8.85
CA GLU A 108 -18.05 4.29 8.22
C GLU A 108 -19.26 4.31 9.17
N LYS A 109 -19.11 4.12 10.49
CA LYS A 109 -20.25 4.31 11.42
C LYS A 109 -19.87 5.00 12.74
N ASP A 110 -20.19 6.29 12.80
CA ASP A 110 -20.52 7.14 13.96
C ASP A 110 -19.58 7.30 15.17
N LEU A 111 -18.49 6.54 15.30
CA LEU A 111 -17.54 6.68 16.40
C LEU A 111 -16.11 6.57 15.87
N ALA A 112 -15.57 7.68 15.36
CA ALA A 112 -14.17 7.73 14.93
C ALA A 112 -13.41 8.83 15.67
N LEU A 113 -12.13 8.60 15.92
CA LEU A 113 -11.12 9.62 16.25
C LEU A 113 -11.07 10.80 15.25
N TRP A 114 -11.68 10.61 14.07
CA TRP A 114 -11.92 11.63 13.05
C TRP A 114 -13.28 12.32 13.22
N GLY A 115 -13.90 12.13 14.39
CA GLY A 115 -15.24 12.53 14.85
C GLY A 115 -15.39 14.04 15.01
N GLY A 116 -15.14 14.77 13.93
CA GLY A 116 -15.49 16.16 13.79
C GLY A 116 -15.67 16.42 12.32
N SER A 117 -16.91 16.45 11.83
CA SER A 117 -17.29 16.73 10.44
C SER A 117 -16.78 15.76 9.36
N GLU A 118 -17.60 15.50 8.35
CA GLU A 118 -17.21 14.77 7.12
C GLU A 118 -15.94 15.34 6.47
N TRP A 119 -15.68 16.64 6.65
CA TRP A 119 -14.52 17.32 6.11
C TRP A 119 -13.19 16.79 6.64
N ASN A 120 -13.09 16.43 7.92
CA ASN A 120 -11.86 15.86 8.45
C ASN A 120 -11.55 14.50 7.82
N LEU A 121 -12.58 13.69 7.59
CA LEU A 121 -12.46 12.42 6.90
C LEU A 121 -12.02 12.61 5.44
N TYR A 122 -12.58 13.59 4.73
CA TYR A 122 -12.20 13.90 3.36
C TYR A 122 -10.76 14.42 3.26
N ILE A 123 -10.37 15.36 4.12
CA ILE A 123 -9.00 15.89 4.18
C ILE A 123 -8.03 14.74 4.46
N TYR A 124 -8.32 13.89 5.44
CA TYR A 124 -7.47 12.74 5.75
C TYR A 124 -7.32 11.78 4.55
N THR A 125 -8.45 11.40 3.94
CA THR A 125 -8.51 10.35 2.92
C THR A 125 -7.92 10.78 1.58
N TYR A 126 -8.16 12.02 1.18
CA TYR A 126 -7.82 12.51 -0.17
C TYR A 126 -6.58 13.40 -0.21
N ILE A 127 -6.17 13.99 0.92
CA ILE A 127 -5.03 14.90 0.97
C ILE A 127 -3.92 14.30 1.83
N ILE A 128 -4.17 14.12 3.12
CA ILE A 128 -3.13 13.79 4.10
C ILE A 128 -2.50 12.43 3.83
N SER A 129 -3.32 11.37 3.83
CA SER A 129 -2.82 10.00 3.74
C SER A 129 -2.12 9.71 2.39
N PRO A 130 -2.66 10.13 1.22
CA PRO A 130 -1.93 10.05 -0.05
C PRO A 130 -0.58 10.77 -0.05
N LEU A 131 -0.51 11.99 0.51
CA LEU A 131 0.74 12.75 0.59
C LEU A 131 1.78 12.03 1.45
N VAL A 132 1.37 11.50 2.61
CA VAL A 132 2.26 10.71 3.48
C VAL A 132 2.78 9.47 2.75
N TYR A 133 1.89 8.67 2.15
CA TYR A 133 2.29 7.42 1.48
C TYR A 133 3.18 7.64 0.25
N LEU A 134 3.14 8.83 -0.37
CA LEU A 134 4.08 9.21 -1.43
C LEU A 134 5.39 9.82 -0.88
N ALA A 135 5.31 10.66 0.17
CA ALA A 135 6.48 11.34 0.72
C ALA A 135 7.50 10.36 1.30
N VAL A 136 7.06 9.27 1.96
CA VAL A 136 7.94 8.27 2.57
C VAL A 136 8.89 7.59 1.58
N PRO A 137 8.43 6.93 0.50
CA PRO A 137 9.33 6.32 -0.45
C PRO A 137 10.23 7.36 -1.14
N ILE A 138 9.78 8.60 -1.32
CA ILE A 138 10.64 9.68 -1.84
C ILE A 138 11.75 10.00 -0.87
N ALA A 139 11.45 10.26 0.41
CA ALA A 139 12.44 10.60 1.42
C ALA A 139 13.48 9.49 1.62
N ILE A 140 13.07 8.23 1.57
CA ILE A 140 13.99 7.08 1.66
C ILE A 140 14.93 7.02 0.46
N VAL A 141 14.39 7.17 -0.75
CA VAL A 141 15.19 7.17 -1.98
C VAL A 141 16.14 8.38 -2.01
N ASP A 142 15.66 9.55 -1.57
CA ASP A 142 16.44 10.78 -1.48
C ASP A 142 17.57 10.69 -0.45
N TYR A 143 17.29 10.10 0.71
CA TYR A 143 18.27 9.85 1.78
C TYR A 143 19.39 8.92 1.31
N LEU A 144 19.04 7.84 0.59
CA LEU A 144 20.01 6.85 0.13
C LEU A 144 20.86 7.34 -1.04
N ILE A 145 20.28 8.14 -1.96
CA ILE A 145 20.99 8.71 -3.12
C ILE A 145 21.67 10.05 -2.75
N GLU A 146 21.35 10.61 -1.58
CA GLU A 146 21.79 11.92 -1.07
C GLU A 146 21.50 13.09 -2.02
N LYS A 147 20.25 13.20 -2.49
CA LYS A 147 19.75 14.42 -3.12
C LYS A 147 19.19 15.42 -2.06
N LYS A 148 18.93 16.65 -2.52
CA LYS A 148 19.41 17.94 -1.96
C LYS A 148 18.74 18.49 -0.69
N SER A 149 17.62 17.96 -0.18
CA SER A 149 16.85 18.67 0.87
C SER A 149 16.77 17.92 2.20
N LYS A 150 17.72 18.22 3.11
CA LYS A 150 17.66 17.76 4.52
C LYS A 150 16.36 18.16 5.20
N LEU A 151 15.84 19.35 4.89
CA LEU A 151 14.58 19.85 5.45
C LEU A 151 13.39 18.97 5.05
N PHE A 152 13.32 18.54 3.78
CA PHE A 152 12.29 17.62 3.33
C PHE A 152 12.35 16.28 4.07
N VAL A 153 13.54 15.66 4.16
CA VAL A 153 13.70 14.38 4.86
C VAL A 153 13.31 14.50 6.34
N ASN A 154 13.77 15.54 7.03
CA ASN A 154 13.46 15.77 8.45
C ASN A 154 11.96 15.97 8.68
N THR A 155 11.31 16.80 7.85
CA THR A 155 9.86 17.02 7.95
C THR A 155 9.07 15.75 7.64
N THR A 156 9.50 14.93 6.67
CA THR A 156 8.88 13.63 6.41
C THR A 156 9.05 12.65 7.57
N ILE A 157 10.20 12.62 8.27
CA ILE A 157 10.38 11.79 9.48
C ILE A 157 9.37 12.19 10.56
N ILE A 158 9.21 13.48 10.83
CA ILE A 158 8.23 14.00 11.79
C ILE A 158 6.82 13.57 11.38
N VAL A 159 6.46 13.74 10.10
CA VAL A 159 5.17 13.30 9.54
C VAL A 159 4.94 11.81 9.76
N VAL A 160 5.93 10.95 9.50
CA VAL A 160 5.79 9.49 9.68
C VAL A 160 5.55 9.12 11.13
N ILE A 161 6.29 9.71 12.07
CA ILE A 161 6.14 9.46 13.50
C ILE A 161 4.75 9.89 13.96
N LEU A 162 4.37 11.14 13.68
CA LEU A 162 3.04 11.66 14.03
C LEU A 162 1.92 10.83 13.41
N PHE A 163 2.04 10.48 12.13
CA PHE A 163 1.03 9.69 11.43
C PHE A 163 0.88 8.29 12.02
N ALA A 164 1.99 7.62 12.35
CA ALA A 164 1.95 6.29 12.97
C ALA A 164 1.28 6.32 14.35
N VAL A 165 1.56 7.34 15.17
CA VAL A 165 0.95 7.55 16.49
C VAL A 165 -0.54 7.85 16.36
N VAL A 166 -0.91 8.88 15.61
CA VAL A 166 -2.30 9.35 15.46
C VAL A 166 -3.20 8.25 14.87
N THR A 167 -2.70 7.47 13.92
CA THR A 167 -3.51 6.41 13.29
C THR A 167 -3.45 5.08 14.05
N VAL A 168 -2.65 5.01 15.11
CA VAL A 168 -2.34 3.78 15.88
C VAL A 168 -2.01 2.62 14.92
N SER A 169 -1.31 2.94 13.82
CA SER A 169 -1.10 2.04 12.69
C SER A 169 0.38 1.76 12.48
N ARG A 170 0.72 0.47 12.47
CA ARG A 170 2.07 -0.01 12.14
C ARG A 170 2.37 0.02 10.64
N ASN A 171 1.37 0.21 9.77
CA ASN A 171 1.51 0.00 8.33
C ASN A 171 2.53 0.94 7.68
N ILE A 172 2.52 2.25 8.01
CA ILE A 172 3.47 3.22 7.42
C ILE A 172 4.93 2.91 7.82
N LEU A 173 5.14 2.40 9.04
CA LEU A 173 6.46 2.03 9.54
C LEU A 173 6.94 0.75 8.85
N VAL A 174 6.09 -0.26 8.72
CA VAL A 174 6.38 -1.48 7.96
C VAL A 174 6.74 -1.14 6.51
N PHE A 175 5.99 -0.24 5.87
CA PHE A 175 6.31 0.22 4.52
C PHE A 175 7.63 0.97 4.46
N SER A 176 7.95 1.81 5.43
CA SER A 176 9.26 2.48 5.52
C SER A 176 10.39 1.45 5.53
N VAL A 177 10.28 0.38 6.32
CA VAL A 177 11.28 -0.70 6.35
C VAL A 177 11.41 -1.39 4.99
N ILE A 178 10.30 -1.80 4.39
CA ILE A 178 10.28 -2.44 3.07
C ILE A 178 10.92 -1.54 2.02
N TYR A 179 10.54 -0.26 1.98
CA TYR A 179 11.08 0.71 1.04
C TYR A 179 12.58 0.90 1.22
N PHE A 180 13.05 0.92 2.47
CA PHE A 180 14.47 1.03 2.76
C PHE A 180 15.25 -0.20 2.25
N ILE A 181 14.76 -1.41 2.55
CA ILE A 181 15.38 -2.68 2.12
C ILE A 181 15.45 -2.74 0.59
N PHE A 182 14.33 -2.54 -0.10
CA PHE A 182 14.28 -2.68 -1.55
C PHE A 182 15.04 -1.58 -2.27
N THR A 183 15.01 -0.33 -1.78
CA THR A 183 15.86 0.73 -2.34
C THR A 183 17.33 0.37 -2.20
N SER A 184 17.75 -0.10 -1.02
CA SER A 184 19.13 -0.54 -0.78
C SER A 184 19.55 -1.65 -1.74
N LEU A 185 18.69 -2.66 -1.97
CA LEU A 185 18.95 -3.76 -2.91
C LEU A 185 19.04 -3.28 -4.37
N ILE A 186 18.17 -2.36 -4.79
CA ILE A 186 18.16 -1.80 -6.15
C ILE A 186 19.47 -1.06 -6.43
N TYR A 187 19.90 -0.21 -5.49
CA TYR A 187 21.07 0.65 -5.70
C TYR A 187 22.39 -0.10 -5.45
N ARG A 188 22.42 -1.13 -4.60
CA ARG A 188 23.64 -1.93 -4.33
C ARG A 188 24.19 -2.65 -5.58
N LYS A 189 23.31 -3.10 -6.49
CA LYS A 189 23.70 -3.93 -7.65
C LYS A 189 24.13 -3.14 -8.88
N LYS A 190 23.93 -1.83 -8.93
CA LYS A 190 23.97 -1.08 -10.20
C LYS A 190 24.85 0.16 -10.24
N PHE A 191 25.33 0.63 -9.09
CA PHE A 191 26.23 1.77 -9.06
C PHE A 191 27.64 1.28 -8.69
N ASN A 192 28.66 1.86 -9.33
CA ASN A 192 29.89 2.19 -8.60
C ASN A 192 29.46 3.13 -7.48
N LEU A 193 29.00 2.54 -6.38
CA LEU A 193 28.46 3.27 -5.25
C LEU A 193 29.54 4.25 -4.84
N SER A 194 29.25 5.55 -4.88
CA SER A 194 30.15 6.51 -4.28
C SER A 194 30.44 6.06 -2.84
N ASN A 195 31.64 6.32 -2.35
CA ASN A 195 32.02 5.99 -0.96
C ASN A 195 30.98 6.49 0.06
N LYS A 196 30.25 7.54 -0.32
CA LYS A 196 29.16 8.16 0.44
C LYS A 196 27.88 7.31 0.49
N ILE A 197 27.39 6.78 -0.64
CA ILE A 197 26.24 5.86 -0.64
C ILE A 197 26.58 4.59 0.15
N ARG A 198 27.81 4.06 -0.03
CA ARG A 198 28.30 2.90 0.73
C ARG A 198 28.29 3.15 2.24
N ARG A 199 28.64 4.37 2.69
CA ARG A 199 28.56 4.78 4.09
C ARG A 199 27.13 4.84 4.63
N ASN A 200 26.18 5.37 3.86
CA ASN A 200 24.76 5.41 4.28
C ASN A 200 24.13 4.01 4.30
N LEU A 201 24.52 3.14 3.36
CA LEU A 201 24.14 1.73 3.38
C LEU A 201 24.66 0.99 4.61
N ARG A 202 25.80 1.39 5.20
CA ARG A 202 26.27 0.84 6.49
C ARG A 202 25.43 1.29 7.69
N LYS A 203 24.79 2.46 7.62
CA LYS A 203 23.86 2.97 8.65
C LYS A 203 22.45 2.40 8.54
N THR A 204 22.17 1.68 7.46
CA THR A 204 20.86 1.09 7.15
C THR A 204 20.28 0.25 8.29
N PRO A 205 21.02 -0.66 8.95
CA PRO A 205 20.46 -1.45 10.04
C PRO A 205 19.95 -0.59 11.20
N VAL A 206 20.67 0.50 11.53
CA VAL A 206 20.30 1.45 12.60
C VAL A 206 19.10 2.31 12.22
N VAL A 207 19.01 2.73 10.95
CA VAL A 207 17.85 3.52 10.47
C VAL A 207 16.59 2.65 10.40
N ILE A 208 16.72 1.37 10.05
CA ILE A 208 15.63 0.40 10.00
C ILE A 208 15.17 -0.02 11.40
N SER A 209 16.06 -0.08 12.40
CA SER A 209 15.70 -0.52 13.74
C SER A 209 14.69 0.41 14.41
N LEU A 210 14.72 1.72 14.14
CA LEU A 210 13.78 2.69 14.71
C LEU A 210 12.31 2.41 14.29
N PRO A 211 11.96 2.29 12.99
CA PRO A 211 10.64 1.83 12.58
C PRO A 211 10.26 0.46 13.14
N ILE A 212 11.19 -0.50 13.23
CA ILE A 212 10.91 -1.83 13.80
C ILE A 212 10.51 -1.72 15.27
N ILE A 213 11.25 -0.93 16.06
CA ILE A 213 10.91 -0.64 17.45
C ILE A 213 9.52 0.00 17.52
N GLY A 214 9.23 0.99 16.68
CA GLY A 214 7.90 1.60 16.62
C GLY A 214 6.78 0.60 16.28
N VAL A 215 7.02 -0.34 15.37
CA VAL A 215 6.08 -1.43 15.05
C VAL A 215 5.87 -2.34 16.27
N ALA A 216 6.94 -2.71 16.96
CA ALA A 216 6.88 -3.55 18.16
C ALA A 216 6.11 -2.83 19.28
N THR A 217 6.43 -1.56 19.57
CA THR A 217 5.73 -0.73 20.56
C THR A 217 4.24 -0.62 20.27
N ILE A 218 3.85 -0.26 19.03
CA ILE A 218 2.43 -0.16 18.66
C ILE A 218 1.73 -1.52 18.80
N THR A 219 2.42 -2.61 18.50
CA THR A 219 1.86 -3.96 18.62
C THR A 219 1.61 -4.33 20.09
N LEU A 220 2.59 -4.09 20.97
CA LEU A 220 2.47 -4.32 22.41
C LEU A 220 1.39 -3.45 23.05
N LEU A 221 1.31 -2.17 22.67
CA LEU A 221 0.26 -1.26 23.16
C LEU A 221 -1.14 -1.72 22.77
N ARG A 222 -1.29 -2.42 21.63
CA ARG A 222 -2.58 -2.90 21.14
C ARG A 222 -3.02 -4.22 21.76
N LYS A 223 -2.09 -5.07 22.20
CA LYS A 223 -2.40 -6.39 22.78
C LYS A 223 -1.32 -6.79 23.79
N ALA A 224 -1.72 -6.93 25.05
CA ALA A 224 -0.81 -7.30 26.14
C ALA A 224 -0.32 -8.76 26.08
N GLU A 225 -1.08 -9.67 25.44
CA GLU A 225 -0.83 -11.13 25.44
C GLU A 225 -0.86 -11.76 24.02
N ALA A 226 -0.24 -11.13 23.02
CA ALA A 226 -0.25 -11.66 21.66
C ALA A 226 0.86 -12.71 21.42
N ASP A 227 0.48 -13.92 21.00
CA ASP A 227 1.42 -14.88 20.38
C ASP A 227 1.82 -14.37 18.99
N PHE A 228 3.05 -13.86 18.89
CA PHE A 228 3.58 -13.27 17.66
C PHE A 228 3.67 -14.25 16.49
N LEU A 229 3.99 -15.53 16.74
CA LEU A 229 4.11 -16.54 15.68
C LEU A 229 2.74 -16.90 15.13
N LYS A 230 1.77 -17.12 16.02
CA LYS A 230 0.37 -17.35 15.63
C LYS A 230 -0.16 -16.17 14.82
N GLU A 231 0.04 -14.94 15.27
CA GLU A 231 -0.43 -13.75 14.53
C GLU A 231 0.23 -13.65 13.15
N ALA A 232 1.56 -13.80 13.05
CA ALA A 232 2.26 -13.71 11.79
C ALA A 232 1.78 -14.78 10.79
N TYR A 233 1.56 -16.01 11.27
CA TYR A 233 1.01 -17.10 10.48
C TYR A 233 -0.41 -16.79 10.01
N VAL A 234 -1.31 -16.39 10.91
CA VAL A 234 -2.71 -16.04 10.59
C VAL A 234 -2.78 -14.89 9.57
N TYR A 235 -1.94 -13.85 9.71
CA TYR A 235 -1.91 -12.73 8.76
C TYR A 235 -1.45 -13.12 7.35
N LEU A 236 -0.59 -14.13 7.22
CA LEU A 236 -0.09 -14.60 5.92
C LEU A 236 -1.01 -15.65 5.30
N ALA A 237 -1.47 -16.63 6.09
CA ALA A 237 -2.19 -17.81 5.62
C ALA A 237 -3.71 -17.65 5.69
N GLY A 238 -4.24 -16.95 6.70
CA GLY A 238 -5.67 -16.85 6.98
C GLY A 238 -6.50 -16.17 5.87
N ALA A 239 -5.83 -15.46 4.95
CA ALA A 239 -6.49 -14.88 3.79
C ALA A 239 -7.08 -15.94 2.84
N ILE A 240 -6.52 -17.16 2.82
CA ILE A 240 -6.94 -18.25 1.95
C ILE A 240 -8.28 -18.87 2.41
N PRO A 241 -8.45 -19.33 3.68
CA PRO A 241 -9.75 -19.75 4.16
C PRO A 241 -10.76 -18.60 4.16
N GLN A 242 -10.33 -17.36 4.46
CA GLN A 242 -11.20 -16.20 4.34
C GLN A 242 -11.74 -16.04 2.91
N LEU A 243 -10.90 -16.12 1.88
CA LEU A 243 -11.34 -16.10 0.49
C LEU A 243 -12.37 -17.21 0.21
N SER A 244 -12.16 -18.42 0.74
CA SER A 244 -13.11 -19.53 0.58
C SER A 244 -14.49 -19.21 1.15
N ILE A 245 -14.54 -18.66 2.36
CA ILE A 245 -15.82 -18.30 2.99
C ILE A 245 -16.50 -17.17 2.21
N ARG A 246 -15.74 -16.12 1.86
CA ARG A 246 -16.29 -14.96 1.14
C ARG A 246 -16.87 -15.32 -0.23
N LEU A 247 -16.29 -16.29 -0.93
CA LEU A 247 -16.81 -16.81 -2.21
C LEU A 247 -18.15 -17.55 -2.08
N THR A 248 -18.59 -17.89 -0.86
CA THR A 248 -19.89 -18.52 -0.61
C THR A 248 -20.95 -17.53 -0.15
N GLU A 249 -20.56 -16.29 0.18
CA GLU A 249 -21.51 -15.25 0.59
C GLU A 249 -22.29 -14.76 -0.64
N PRO A 250 -23.61 -14.47 -0.54
CA PRO A 250 -24.41 -13.96 -1.66
C PRO A 250 -23.86 -12.65 -2.25
N ILE A 251 -23.13 -11.87 -1.45
CA ILE A 251 -22.48 -10.64 -1.91
C ILE A 251 -21.40 -10.91 -2.97
N SER A 252 -20.88 -12.14 -3.06
CA SER A 252 -19.88 -12.53 -4.03
C SER A 252 -20.42 -12.68 -5.46
N ASP A 253 -21.74 -12.77 -5.60
CA ASP A 253 -22.43 -12.76 -6.90
C ASP A 253 -22.63 -11.34 -7.45
N LEU A 254 -22.32 -10.31 -6.66
CA LEU A 254 -22.37 -8.92 -7.13
C LEU A 254 -21.23 -8.65 -8.10
N HIS A 255 -21.55 -7.91 -9.17
CA HIS A 255 -20.57 -7.43 -10.13
C HIS A 255 -20.46 -5.92 -10.14
N THR A 256 -19.22 -5.44 -9.98
CA THR A 256 -18.86 -4.01 -9.90
C THR A 256 -18.17 -3.49 -11.17
N TYR A 257 -17.88 -4.36 -12.15
CA TYR A 257 -17.38 -3.99 -13.49
C TYR A 257 -16.11 -3.12 -13.48
N GLY A 258 -15.21 -3.37 -12.53
CA GLY A 258 -13.95 -2.62 -12.34
C GLY A 258 -14.06 -1.48 -11.33
N MET A 259 -15.27 -1.14 -10.88
CA MET A 259 -15.48 -0.07 -9.91
C MET A 259 -14.80 -0.35 -8.57
N LEU A 260 -14.75 -1.62 -8.12
CA LEU A 260 -14.13 -1.97 -6.85
C LEU A 260 -12.61 -1.78 -6.93
N THR A 261 -11.95 -2.38 -7.92
CA THR A 261 -10.49 -2.25 -8.11
C THR A 261 -10.04 -0.81 -8.31
N THR A 262 -10.86 0.01 -8.97
CA THR A 262 -10.53 1.41 -9.31
C THR A 262 -11.10 2.45 -8.34
N ARG A 263 -11.88 2.03 -7.33
CA ARG A 263 -12.60 2.92 -6.41
C ARG A 263 -11.72 4.01 -5.81
N GLY A 264 -10.49 3.71 -5.43
CA GLY A 264 -9.60 4.70 -4.84
C GLY A 264 -9.28 5.88 -5.76
N PHE A 265 -9.34 5.68 -7.09
CA PHE A 265 -9.19 6.76 -8.07
C PHE A 265 -10.50 7.50 -8.34
N THR A 266 -11.64 6.81 -8.30
CA THR A 266 -12.93 7.35 -8.75
C THR A 266 -13.80 7.91 -7.62
N ARG A 267 -13.57 7.52 -6.36
CA ARG A 267 -14.40 7.90 -5.20
C ARG A 267 -14.62 9.42 -5.08
N MET A 268 -13.55 10.21 -5.26
CA MET A 268 -13.63 11.67 -5.16
C MET A 268 -14.54 12.27 -6.25
N LEU A 269 -14.47 11.73 -7.47
CA LEU A 269 -15.33 12.17 -8.57
C LEU A 269 -16.79 11.93 -8.21
N PHE A 270 -17.14 10.74 -7.72
CA PHE A 270 -18.52 10.41 -7.38
C PHE A 270 -19.07 11.25 -6.21
N ILE A 271 -18.26 11.57 -5.20
CA ILE A 271 -18.67 12.50 -4.13
C ILE A 271 -19.00 13.89 -4.68
N ILE A 272 -18.21 14.38 -5.65
CA ILE A 272 -18.47 15.68 -6.29
C ILE A 272 -19.76 15.63 -7.12
N LEU A 273 -19.95 14.55 -7.88
CA LEU A 273 -21.15 14.33 -8.69
C LEU A 273 -22.43 14.30 -7.82
N ASP A 274 -22.37 13.60 -6.70
CA ASP A 274 -23.47 13.52 -5.73
C ASP A 274 -23.84 14.91 -5.17
N LYS A 275 -22.83 15.73 -4.83
CA LYS A 275 -23.06 17.12 -4.35
C LYS A 275 -23.70 18.05 -5.38
N ILE A 276 -23.61 17.73 -6.67
CA ILE A 276 -24.29 18.49 -7.75
C ILE A 276 -25.58 17.79 -8.22
N GLY A 277 -26.08 16.80 -7.47
CA GLY A 277 -27.37 16.14 -7.70
C GLY A 277 -27.32 14.92 -8.62
N ILE A 278 -26.13 14.39 -8.94
CA ILE A 278 -25.97 13.18 -9.76
C ILE A 278 -25.81 11.97 -8.83
N SER A 279 -26.80 11.09 -8.80
CA SER A 279 -26.79 9.88 -7.96
C SER A 279 -25.63 8.93 -8.29
N TYR A 280 -25.16 8.22 -7.27
CA TYR A 280 -24.14 7.18 -7.43
C TYR A 280 -24.60 6.08 -8.40
N PRO A 281 -23.73 5.64 -9.34
CA PRO A 281 -24.06 4.49 -10.17
C PRO A 281 -24.13 3.21 -9.32
N GLU A 282 -24.98 2.27 -9.71
CA GLU A 282 -25.21 1.03 -8.97
C GLU A 282 -23.91 0.23 -8.73
N SER A 283 -23.00 0.22 -9.71
CA SER A 283 -21.69 -0.43 -9.59
C SER A 283 -20.82 0.16 -8.48
N TYR A 284 -20.98 1.45 -8.17
CA TYR A 284 -20.29 2.11 -7.06
C TYR A 284 -20.92 1.75 -5.71
N LEU A 285 -22.26 1.72 -5.64
CA LEU A 285 -22.97 1.28 -4.42
C LEU A 285 -22.63 -0.17 -4.07
N ARG A 286 -22.64 -1.08 -5.05
CA ARG A 286 -22.21 -2.48 -4.85
C ARG A 286 -20.75 -2.58 -4.38
N ALA A 287 -19.86 -1.73 -4.91
CA ALA A 287 -18.47 -1.69 -4.47
C ALA A 287 -18.32 -1.20 -3.02
N GLN A 288 -19.20 -0.30 -2.57
CA GLN A 288 -19.31 0.10 -1.17
C GLN A 288 -19.77 -1.08 -0.31
N ASP A 289 -20.89 -1.73 -0.67
CA ASP A 289 -21.44 -2.85 0.09
C ASP A 289 -20.43 -3.99 0.29
N VAL A 290 -19.66 -4.31 -0.75
CA VAL A 290 -18.60 -5.32 -0.69
C VAL A 290 -17.50 -4.92 0.30
N LEU A 291 -17.11 -3.65 0.35
CA LEU A 291 -16.09 -3.18 1.28
C LEU A 291 -16.59 -3.19 2.72
N ASP A 292 -17.81 -2.73 2.95
CA ASP A 292 -18.45 -2.75 4.27
C ASP A 292 -18.56 -4.18 4.79
N ASN A 293 -18.91 -5.13 3.91
CA ASN A 293 -18.94 -6.55 4.22
C ASN A 293 -17.55 -7.11 4.54
N LEU A 294 -16.51 -6.70 3.81
CA LEU A 294 -15.14 -7.14 4.07
C LEU A 294 -14.62 -6.66 5.42
N GLU A 295 -15.06 -5.52 5.94
CA GLU A 295 -14.65 -5.03 7.27
C GLU A 295 -15.26 -5.83 8.43
N ARG A 296 -16.27 -6.68 8.18
CA ARG A 296 -16.82 -7.60 9.18
C ARG A 296 -15.83 -8.72 9.51
N PHE A 297 -15.61 -8.97 10.79
CA PHE A 297 -14.84 -10.12 11.26
C PHE A 297 -15.64 -11.39 11.06
N ILE A 298 -15.02 -12.40 10.43
CA ILE A 298 -15.59 -13.73 10.27
C ILE A 298 -14.64 -14.79 10.84
N PRO A 299 -15.17 -15.90 11.36
CA PRO A 299 -14.36 -17.02 11.81
C PRO A 299 -13.67 -17.70 10.63
N ILE A 300 -12.38 -17.93 10.74
CA ILE A 300 -11.57 -18.66 9.76
C ILE A 300 -10.89 -19.90 10.36
N GLY A 301 -11.25 -20.23 11.60
CA GLY A 301 -10.68 -21.28 12.42
C GLY A 301 -11.18 -21.20 13.86
N GLU A 302 -10.81 -22.19 14.68
CA GLU A 302 -11.20 -22.24 16.10
C GLU A 302 -10.61 -21.07 16.89
N GLY A 303 -11.47 -20.14 17.32
CA GLY A 303 -11.05 -18.94 18.05
C GLY A 303 -10.23 -17.95 17.21
N ILE A 304 -10.25 -18.07 15.88
CA ILE A 304 -9.53 -17.16 14.96
C ILE A 304 -10.54 -16.43 14.08
N ASN A 305 -10.64 -15.11 14.30
CA ASN A 305 -11.47 -14.23 13.48
C ASN A 305 -10.58 -13.28 12.66
N MET A 306 -10.92 -13.10 11.39
CA MET A 306 -10.26 -12.13 10.52
C MET A 306 -11.29 -11.32 9.76
N ASN A 307 -10.96 -10.06 9.51
CA ASN A 307 -11.68 -9.21 8.57
C ASN A 307 -10.76 -8.82 7.42
N ALA A 308 -11.36 -8.51 6.28
CA ALA A 308 -10.77 -7.67 5.25
C ALA A 308 -9.51 -8.22 4.55
N TYR A 309 -9.15 -9.50 4.76
CA TYR A 309 -8.09 -10.23 4.07
C TYR A 309 -8.67 -11.27 3.10
N ALA A 310 -9.48 -10.83 2.13
CA ALA A 310 -10.06 -11.71 1.11
C ALA A 310 -9.19 -11.87 -0.14
N THR A 311 -7.94 -11.39 -0.12
CA THR A 311 -7.02 -11.34 -1.27
C THR A 311 -7.43 -10.35 -2.38
N LEU A 312 -6.45 -10.00 -3.22
CA LEU A 312 -6.66 -9.25 -4.44
C LEU A 312 -7.60 -9.98 -5.43
N PHE A 313 -7.60 -11.33 -5.42
CA PHE A 313 -8.33 -12.14 -6.38
C PHE A 313 -9.83 -12.09 -6.13
N TYR A 314 -10.26 -11.97 -4.87
CA TYR A 314 -11.65 -11.69 -4.54
C TYR A 314 -12.11 -10.37 -5.15
N HIS A 315 -11.31 -9.31 -5.05
CA HIS A 315 -11.68 -8.00 -5.59
C HIS A 315 -11.84 -8.07 -7.11
N PHE A 316 -10.96 -8.78 -7.78
CA PHE A 316 -11.06 -8.97 -9.23
C PHE A 316 -12.23 -9.87 -9.63
N TYR A 317 -12.58 -10.83 -8.77
CA TYR A 317 -13.76 -11.69 -8.95
C TYR A 317 -15.05 -10.90 -8.78
N ILE A 318 -15.16 -10.03 -7.77
CA ILE A 318 -16.29 -9.12 -7.62
C ILE A 318 -16.39 -8.17 -8.83
N ASP A 319 -15.27 -7.74 -9.41
CA ASP A 319 -15.32 -6.86 -10.58
C ASP A 319 -15.83 -7.53 -11.87
N GLY A 320 -15.80 -8.86 -12.00
CA GLY A 320 -16.28 -9.50 -13.24
C GLY A 320 -16.14 -11.02 -13.31
N GLY A 321 -16.29 -11.70 -12.18
CA GLY A 321 -16.11 -13.13 -12.02
C GLY A 321 -14.71 -13.61 -12.43
N ILE A 322 -14.64 -14.80 -13.01
CA ILE A 322 -13.39 -15.39 -13.53
C ILE A 322 -12.74 -14.49 -14.60
N ILE A 323 -13.54 -13.85 -15.46
CA ILE A 323 -13.04 -12.95 -16.49
C ILE A 323 -12.34 -11.74 -15.83
N GLY A 324 -12.96 -11.16 -14.80
CA GLY A 324 -12.37 -10.08 -14.01
C GLY A 324 -11.02 -10.50 -13.40
N VAL A 325 -10.94 -11.69 -12.81
CA VAL A 325 -9.68 -12.24 -12.28
C VAL A 325 -8.58 -12.31 -13.33
N ILE A 326 -8.87 -12.79 -14.53
CA ILE A 326 -7.89 -12.87 -15.63
C ILE A 326 -7.45 -11.47 -16.06
N LEU A 327 -8.40 -10.59 -16.36
CA LEU A 327 -8.12 -9.27 -16.93
C LEU A 327 -7.37 -8.36 -15.96
N PHE A 328 -7.83 -8.23 -14.72
CA PHE A 328 -7.18 -7.37 -13.72
C PHE A 328 -5.85 -7.94 -13.25
N SER A 329 -5.70 -9.27 -13.16
CA SER A 329 -4.40 -9.87 -12.87
C SER A 329 -3.41 -9.63 -14.02
N ALA A 330 -3.85 -9.76 -15.28
CA ALA A 330 -3.02 -9.42 -16.44
C ALA A 330 -2.63 -7.95 -16.46
N LEU A 331 -3.54 -7.04 -16.16
CA LEU A 331 -3.23 -5.61 -16.03
C LEU A 331 -2.19 -5.37 -14.93
N LEU A 332 -2.35 -5.99 -13.75
CA LEU A 332 -1.39 -5.89 -12.65
C LEU A 332 -0.01 -6.43 -13.08
N GLY A 333 0.03 -7.59 -13.75
CA GLY A 333 1.25 -8.18 -14.31
C GLY A 333 1.95 -7.24 -15.29
N TYR A 334 1.18 -6.62 -16.20
CA TYR A 334 1.67 -5.63 -17.17
C TYR A 334 2.28 -4.41 -16.47
N ILE A 335 1.57 -3.83 -15.50
CA ILE A 335 2.05 -2.66 -14.72
C ILE A 335 3.33 -3.02 -13.96
N CYS A 336 3.39 -4.19 -13.32
CA CYS A 336 4.56 -4.66 -12.59
C CYS A 336 5.78 -4.83 -13.51
N SER A 337 5.59 -5.38 -14.71
CA SER A 337 6.64 -5.51 -15.71
C SER A 337 7.13 -4.14 -16.16
N ARG A 338 6.23 -3.19 -16.42
CA ARG A 338 6.58 -1.81 -16.79
C ARG A 338 7.38 -1.11 -15.69
N ALA A 339 6.96 -1.24 -14.44
CA ALA A 339 7.68 -0.68 -13.28
C ALA A 339 9.10 -1.27 -13.18
N TYR A 340 9.23 -2.59 -13.29
CA TYR A 340 10.50 -3.29 -13.25
C TYR A 340 11.44 -2.86 -14.39
N GLN A 341 10.94 -2.80 -15.63
CA GLN A 341 11.71 -2.31 -16.77
C GLN A 341 12.17 -0.86 -16.59
N GLY A 342 11.34 -0.02 -15.96
CA GLY A 342 11.71 1.34 -15.57
C GLY A 342 12.98 1.39 -14.72
N ILE A 343 13.09 0.54 -13.69
CA ILE A 343 14.30 0.42 -12.85
C ILE A 343 15.45 -0.26 -13.60
N LYS A 344 15.13 -1.25 -14.43
CA LYS A 344 16.14 -2.03 -15.15
C LYS A 344 16.87 -1.18 -16.20
N TYR A 345 16.17 -0.29 -16.90
CA TYR A 345 16.75 0.42 -18.05
C TYR A 345 16.84 1.94 -17.86
N ASN A 346 16.09 2.52 -16.94
CA ASN A 346 16.06 3.97 -16.73
C ASN A 346 15.91 4.32 -15.23
N ILE A 347 16.93 3.97 -14.43
CA ILE A 347 16.91 4.26 -13.00
C ILE A 347 16.90 5.78 -12.75
N ASN A 348 15.92 6.23 -11.98
CA ASN A 348 15.79 7.59 -11.45
C ASN A 348 14.84 7.54 -10.25
N ILE A 349 14.77 8.63 -9.48
CA ILE A 349 13.98 8.70 -8.26
C ILE A 349 12.49 8.41 -8.51
N ARG A 350 11.90 8.98 -9.57
CA ARG A 350 10.48 8.77 -9.90
C ARG A 350 10.18 7.31 -10.22
N ASN A 351 10.98 6.68 -11.07
CA ASN A 351 10.79 5.28 -11.43
C ASN A 351 11.00 4.38 -10.20
N THR A 352 11.98 4.70 -9.34
CA THR A 352 12.22 4.01 -8.05
C THR A 352 10.99 4.09 -7.16
N VAL A 353 10.46 5.29 -6.93
CA VAL A 353 9.28 5.52 -6.11
C VAL A 353 8.06 4.80 -6.67
N PHE A 354 7.81 4.89 -7.99
CA PHE A 354 6.73 4.15 -8.65
C PHE A 354 6.86 2.64 -8.44
N TYR A 355 8.08 2.09 -8.58
CA TYR A 355 8.35 0.68 -8.33
C TYR A 355 8.09 0.29 -6.87
N LEU A 356 8.48 1.12 -5.90
CA LEU A 356 8.22 0.89 -4.48
C LEU A 356 6.71 0.92 -4.16
N LEU A 357 5.95 1.84 -4.76
CA LEU A 357 4.49 1.85 -4.59
C LEU A 357 3.83 0.60 -5.17
N ILE A 358 4.30 0.10 -6.33
CA ILE A 358 3.80 -1.16 -6.90
C ILE A 358 4.19 -2.35 -6.01
N LEU A 359 5.41 -2.39 -5.50
CA LEU A 359 5.86 -3.39 -4.54
C LEU A 359 4.95 -3.43 -3.30
N GLN A 360 4.55 -2.26 -2.81
CA GLN A 360 3.59 -2.14 -1.71
C GLN A 360 2.28 -2.90 -1.99
N GLN A 361 1.74 -2.75 -3.21
CA GLN A 361 0.52 -3.44 -3.65
C GLN A 361 0.71 -4.96 -3.66
N LEU A 362 1.87 -5.44 -4.14
CA LEU A 362 2.16 -6.88 -4.23
C LEU A 362 2.29 -7.55 -2.87
N LEU A 363 2.92 -6.88 -1.90
CA LEU A 363 3.11 -7.44 -0.56
C LEU A 363 1.82 -7.45 0.27
N PHE A 364 0.87 -6.56 -0.03
CA PHE A 364 -0.44 -6.53 0.63
C PHE A 364 -1.53 -7.27 -0.14
N SER A 365 -1.13 -7.97 -1.20
CA SER A 365 -2.04 -8.58 -2.14
C SER A 365 -2.81 -9.78 -1.55
N VAL A 366 -2.35 -10.35 -0.43
CA VAL A 366 -3.12 -11.30 0.39
C VAL A 366 -4.29 -10.65 1.13
N ALA A 367 -4.19 -9.35 1.44
CA ALA A 367 -5.29 -8.65 2.08
C ALA A 367 -6.33 -8.23 1.04
N ARG A 368 -5.89 -7.47 0.04
CA ARG A 368 -6.72 -6.90 -1.03
C ARG A 368 -5.87 -6.23 -2.11
N ILE A 369 -6.49 -5.81 -3.21
CA ILE A 369 -5.88 -4.80 -4.07
C ILE A 369 -5.97 -3.43 -3.37
N TYR A 370 -4.84 -2.81 -3.08
CA TYR A 370 -4.81 -1.61 -2.23
C TYR A 370 -5.34 -0.35 -2.93
N THR A 371 -5.42 -0.35 -4.27
CA THR A 371 -6.00 0.76 -5.06
C THR A 371 -7.50 0.97 -4.84
N VAL A 372 -8.18 0.07 -4.12
CA VAL A 372 -9.55 0.29 -3.66
C VAL A 372 -9.69 1.48 -2.71
N TYR A 373 -8.59 1.88 -2.05
CA TYR A 373 -8.56 3.03 -1.15
C TYR A 373 -7.91 4.26 -1.80
N PRO A 374 -8.54 5.45 -1.68
CA PRO A 374 -7.93 6.70 -2.17
C PRO A 374 -6.56 6.97 -1.56
N THR A 375 -6.38 6.61 -0.27
CA THR A 375 -5.11 6.73 0.46
C THR A 375 -3.93 6.06 -0.24
N ARG A 376 -4.20 5.05 -1.10
CA ARG A 376 -3.18 4.24 -1.80
C ARG A 376 -3.22 4.39 -3.31
N ALA A 377 -4.36 4.75 -3.87
CA ALA A 377 -4.52 5.03 -5.28
C ALA A 377 -3.94 6.40 -5.66
N LEU A 378 -4.29 7.45 -4.93
CA LEU A 378 -3.88 8.83 -5.24
C LEU A 378 -2.36 9.09 -5.22
N PRO A 379 -1.51 8.41 -4.42
CA PRO A 379 -0.06 8.47 -4.58
C PRO A 379 0.43 8.27 -6.02
N PHE A 380 -0.23 7.41 -6.83
CA PHE A 380 0.13 7.20 -8.22
C PHE A 380 -0.17 8.42 -9.12
N LEU A 381 -1.27 9.14 -8.84
CA LEU A 381 -1.61 10.39 -9.55
C LEU A 381 -0.69 11.52 -9.11
N LEU A 382 -0.39 11.61 -7.81
CA LEU A 382 0.49 12.63 -7.24
C LEU A 382 1.91 12.55 -7.81
N ILE A 383 2.40 11.38 -8.23
CA ILE A 383 3.67 11.26 -8.96
C ILE A 383 3.72 12.17 -10.20
N LEU A 384 2.61 12.39 -10.90
CA LEU A 384 2.57 13.22 -12.11
C LEU A 384 2.84 14.70 -11.82
N VAL A 385 2.45 15.17 -10.63
CA VAL A 385 2.58 16.57 -10.21
C VAL A 385 3.89 16.81 -9.46
N MET A 386 4.28 15.85 -8.62
CA MET A 386 5.37 16.03 -7.65
C MET A 386 6.77 15.83 -8.24
N PHE A 387 6.86 15.32 -9.47
CA PHE A 387 8.11 15.16 -10.20
C PHE A 387 8.15 16.06 -11.44
N VAL A 388 9.26 16.75 -11.65
CA VAL A 388 9.51 17.54 -12.85
C VAL A 388 10.48 16.82 -13.78
N LYS A 389 10.21 16.87 -15.08
CA LYS A 389 11.08 16.30 -16.12
C LYS A 389 12.22 17.27 -16.41
N VAL A 390 13.46 16.78 -16.33
CA VAL A 390 14.69 17.58 -16.55
C VAL A 390 15.57 16.88 -17.58
N LYS A 391 16.30 17.61 -18.43
CA LYS A 391 17.28 17.02 -19.35
C LYS A 391 18.41 16.37 -18.53
N ARG A 392 18.88 15.21 -18.96
CA ARG A 392 20.10 14.61 -18.39
C ARG A 392 21.31 15.42 -18.87
N ASP A 393 22.06 16.01 -17.94
CA ASP A 393 23.38 16.56 -18.23
C ASP A 393 24.29 15.41 -18.65
N ARG A 394 24.80 15.45 -19.90
CA ARG A 394 25.74 14.45 -20.41
C ARG A 394 27.15 14.63 -19.82
N ASP A 395 27.49 15.85 -19.40
CA ASP A 395 28.86 16.23 -19.04
C ASP A 395 29.31 15.84 -17.62
N LYS A 396 28.41 15.29 -16.78
CA LYS A 396 28.74 14.84 -15.41
C LYS A 396 28.89 13.33 -15.26
N THR A 397 28.60 12.56 -16.30
CA THR A 397 28.72 11.09 -16.27
C THR A 397 30.07 10.57 -16.71
N ASP A 398 30.87 11.38 -17.41
CA ASP A 398 32.18 10.98 -17.92
C ASP A 398 33.33 11.43 -17.00
N SER A 399 33.03 11.90 -15.78
CA SER A 399 34.01 12.37 -14.78
C SER A 399 33.90 11.69 -13.40
N VAL A 400 33.35 10.47 -13.32
CA VAL A 400 33.30 9.66 -12.07
C VAL A 400 33.76 8.22 -12.30
#